data_AF-A0A251UIF4-F1
#
_entry.id   AF-A0A251UIF4-F1
#
_cell.length_a   1.000
_cell.length_b   1.000
_cell.length_c   1.000
_cell.angle_alpha   90.00
_cell.angle_beta   90.00
_cell.angle_gamma   90.00
#
_symmetry.space_group_name_H-M   'P 1'
#
loop_
_entity.id
_entity.type
_entity.pdbx_description
1 polymer ?
#
loop_
_entity_poly.entity_id
_entity_poly.type
_entity_poly.pdbx_seq_one_letter_code
_entity_poly.pdbx_strand_id
1 'polypeptide(L)' 'MPFIAPMGIYVSSKTVMLDLLREKFTKANDFGREVIPGATSIGLRVVRYFDGNLLSEVAGEVMGRLEGFS' A
#
# COMPACT_ATOMS: atom_id res chain seq x y z
N MET A 1 -4.66 -12.74 -20.60
CA MET A 1 -4.54 -11.37 -20.03
C MET A 1 -3.45 -11.40 -18.97
N PRO A 2 -2.48 -10.46 -18.95
CA PRO A 2 -1.43 -10.48 -17.93
C PRO A 2 -2.04 -10.16 -16.56
N PHE A 3 -2.10 -11.16 -15.68
CA PHE A 3 -2.59 -10.99 -14.31
C PHE A 3 -1.40 -10.67 -13.44
N ILE A 4 -1.15 -9.39 -13.24
CA ILE A 4 -0.07 -9.01 -12.34
C ILE A 4 -0.66 -9.04 -10.92
N ALA A 5 -0.27 -10.05 -10.14
CA ALA A 5 -0.67 -10.17 -8.75
C ALA A 5 -0.08 -9.00 -7.92
N PRO A 6 -0.79 -8.45 -6.93
CA PRO A 6 -0.22 -7.45 -6.03
C PRO A 6 0.95 -8.07 -5.25
N MET A 7 2.11 -7.42 -5.21
CA MET A 7 3.28 -7.89 -4.43
C MET A 7 3.15 -7.59 -2.92
N GLY A 8 1.97 -7.18 -2.45
CA GLY A 8 1.69 -6.93 -1.04
C GLY A 8 2.28 -5.64 -0.46
N ILE A 9 3.12 -4.92 -1.21
CA ILE A 9 3.70 -3.64 -0.77
C ILE A 9 2.95 -2.47 -1.40
N TYR A 10 2.55 -1.53 -0.56
CA TYR A 10 1.79 -0.34 -0.93
C TYR A 10 2.40 0.90 -0.28
N VAL A 11 2.57 1.97 -1.07
CA VAL A 11 2.99 3.27 -0.57
C VAL A 11 1.81 4.22 -0.70
N SER A 12 1.44 4.87 0.41
CA SER A 12 0.32 5.82 0.45
C SER A 12 0.61 6.94 1.44
N SER A 13 -0.06 8.08 1.25
CA SER A 13 -0.02 9.17 2.23
C SER A 13 -0.74 8.76 3.52
N LYS A 14 -0.16 9.08 4.67
CA LYS A 14 -0.72 8.75 6.00
C LYS A 14 -2.18 9.18 6.15
N THR A 15 -2.52 10.39 5.71
CA THR A 15 -3.89 10.94 5.79
C THR A 15 -4.87 10.16 4.93
N VAL A 16 -4.47 9.80 3.71
CA VAL A 16 -5.28 8.98 2.79
C VAL A 16 -5.49 7.59 3.37
N MET A 17 -4.46 6.96 3.94
CA MET A 17 -4.58 5.65 4.57
C MET A 17 -5.54 5.69 5.77
N LEU A 18 -5.48 6.74 6.59
CA LEU A 18 -6.40 6.91 7.71
C LEU A 18 -7.85 7.10 7.24
N ASP A 19 -8.09 7.93 6.23
CA ASP A 19 -9.43 8.14 5.67
C ASP A 19 -9.99 6.85 5.05
N LEU A 20 -9.16 6.12 4.30
CA LEU A 20 -9.54 4.85 3.69
C LEU A 20 -9.95 3.80 4.73
N LEU A 21 -9.16 3.63 5.79
CA LEU A 21 -9.41 2.58 6.78
C LEU A 21 -10.46 2.96 7.85
N ARG A 22 -10.57 4.25 8.20
CA ARG A 22 -11.45 4.70 9.30
C ARG A 22 -12.76 5.32 8.86
N GLU A 23 -12.84 5.88 7.66
CA GLU A 23 -14.01 6.61 7.20
C GLU A 23 -14.69 5.92 6.01
N LYS A 24 -13.91 5.48 5.01
CA LYS A 24 -14.46 4.97 3.74
C LYS A 24 -14.71 3.46 3.72
N PHE A 25 -13.74 2.66 4.17
CA PHE A 25 -13.74 1.20 4.05
C PHE A 25 -13.59 0.52 5.41
N THR A 26 -14.36 0.98 6.41
CA THR A 26 -14.31 0.50 7.79
C THR A 26 -14.62 -0.99 7.98
N LYS A 27 -15.28 -1.61 7.00
CA LYS A 27 -15.65 -3.03 6.99
C LYS A 27 -14.78 -3.89 6.07
N ALA A 28 -13.85 -3.29 5.34
CA ALA A 28 -12.97 -4.03 4.46
C ALA A 28 -11.96 -4.83 5.28
N ASN A 29 -11.76 -6.09 4.91
CA ASN A 29 -10.84 -7.02 5.56
C ASN A 29 -9.61 -7.31 4.69
N ASP A 30 -9.70 -7.11 3.38
CA ASP A 30 -8.62 -7.31 2.41
C ASP A 30 -8.24 -5.98 1.74
N PHE A 31 -7.05 -5.48 2.05
CA PHE A 31 -6.57 -4.22 1.47
C PHE A 31 -6.39 -4.31 -0.05
N GLY A 32 -5.86 -5.42 -0.56
CA GLY A 32 -5.54 -5.58 -1.97
C GLY A 32 -6.78 -5.82 -2.84
N ARG A 33 -7.80 -6.48 -2.31
CA ARG A 33 -9.02 -6.83 -3.06
C ARG A 33 -10.21 -5.91 -2.81
N GLU A 34 -10.28 -5.25 -1.67
CA GLU A 34 -11.42 -4.40 -1.33
C GLU A 34 -11.02 -2.92 -1.29
N VAL A 35 -9.96 -2.58 -0.55
CA VAL A 35 -9.59 -1.16 -0.33
C VAL A 35 -8.96 -0.52 -1.56
N ILE A 36 -8.03 -1.18 -2.25
CA ILE A 36 -7.39 -0.61 -3.46
C ILE A 36 -8.38 -0.44 -4.64
N PRO A 37 -9.22 -1.44 -4.97
CA PRO A 37 -10.26 -1.25 -5.97
C PRO A 37 -11.28 -0.19 -5.55
N GLY A 38 -11.66 -0.15 -4.26
CA GLY A 38 -12.53 0.88 -3.71
C GLY A 38 -11.95 2.29 -3.82
N ALA A 39 -10.67 2.47 -3.52
CA ALA A 39 -9.95 3.74 -3.64
C ALA A 39 -9.99 4.27 -5.07
N THR A 40 -9.82 3.40 -6.07
CA THR A 40 -9.94 3.76 -7.49
C THR A 40 -11.37 4.21 -7.83
N SER A 41 -12.37 3.51 -7.30
CA SER A 41 -13.79 3.82 -7.54
C SER A 41 -14.21 5.19 -6.98
N ILE A 42 -13.62 5.63 -5.86
CA ILE A 42 -13.86 6.97 -5.29
C ILE A 42 -12.97 8.07 -5.92
N GLY A 43 -12.22 7.74 -6.97
CA GLY A 43 -11.42 8.71 -7.74
C GLY A 43 -10.01 8.95 -7.21
N LEU A 44 -9.50 8.13 -6.28
CA LEU A 44 -8.10 8.21 -5.87
C LEU A 44 -7.19 7.63 -6.96
N ARG A 45 -6.07 8.32 -7.20
CA ARG A 45 -5.08 7.90 -8.19
C ARG A 45 -4.22 6.77 -7.63
N VAL A 46 -4.48 5.55 -8.12
CA VAL A 46 -3.65 4.37 -7.84
C VAL A 46 -2.65 4.19 -9.00
N VAL A 47 -1.36 4.29 -8.69
CA VAL A 47 -0.27 4.05 -9.66
C VAL A 47 0.45 2.77 -9.28
N ARG A 48 0.87 2.02 -10.30
CA ARG A 48 1.60 0.79 -10.12
C ARG A 48 3.07 0.98 -10.47
N TYR A 49 3.94 0.71 -9.50
CA TYR A 49 5.39 0.68 -9.70
C TYR A 49 5.87 -0.76 -9.62
N PHE A 50 6.62 -1.18 -10.63
CA PHE A 50 7.36 -2.44 -10.67
C PHE A 50 8.83 -2.12 -10.80
N ASP A 51 9.50 -2.01 -9.66
CA ASP A 51 10.94 -1.98 -9.62
C ASP A 51 11.40 -3.19 -8.81
N GLY A 52 12.25 -4.03 -9.43
CA GLY A 52 12.68 -5.30 -8.85
C GLY A 52 13.48 -5.14 -7.55
N ASN A 53 14.01 -3.94 -7.29
CA ASN A 53 14.84 -3.66 -6.12
C ASN A 53 14.11 -2.85 -5.04
N LEU A 54 12.91 -2.31 -5.33
CA LEU A 54 12.14 -1.51 -4.37
C LEU A 54 11.83 -2.28 -3.08
N LEU A 55 11.56 -3.59 -3.18
CA LEU A 55 11.30 -4.43 -2.02
C LEU A 55 12.52 -4.52 -1.09
N SER A 56 13.72 -4.72 -1.65
CA SER A 56 14.96 -4.80 -0.87
C SER A 56 15.39 -3.43 -0.33
N GLU A 57 15.17 -2.36 -1.09
CA GLU A 57 15.54 -1.00 -0.69
C GLU A 57 14.65 -0.48 0.43
N VAL A 58 13.32 -0.61 0.30
CA VAL A 58 12.37 -0.21 1.35
C VAL A 58 12.53 -1.07 2.60
N ALA A 59 12.73 -2.38 2.45
CA ALA A 59 12.98 -3.25 3.61
C ALA A 59 14.29 -2.89 4.32
N GLY A 60 15.35 -2.56 3.57
CA GLY A 60 16.63 -2.10 4.12
C GLY A 60 16.50 -0.78 4.88
N GLU A 61 15.76 0.19 4.32
CA GLU A 61 15.53 1.49 5.00
C GLU A 61 14.66 1.33 6.26
N VAL A 62 13.59 0.53 6.20
CA VAL A 62 12.71 0.29 7.34
C VAL A 62 13.44 -0.47 8.45
N MET A 63 14.21 -1.52 8.13
CA MET A 63 14.99 -2.26 9.11
C MET A 63 16.11 -1.41 9.72
N GLY A 64 16.82 -0.63 8.90
CA GLY A 64 17.86 0.30 9.38
C GLY A 64 17.31 1.37 10.33
N ARG A 65 16.05 1.77 10.17
CA ARG A 65 15.37 2.68 11.11
C ARG A 65 14.92 2.00 12.41
N LEU A 66 14.65 0.70 12.40
CA LEU A 66 14.24 -0.04 13.61
C LEU A 66 15.44 -0.37 14.51
N GLU A 67 16.61 -0.64 13.93
CA GLU A 67 17.85 -0.91 14.68
C GLU A 67 18.42 0.34 15.39
N GLY A 68 17.99 1.55 14.98
CA GLY A 68 18.34 2.81 15.63
C GLY A 68 17.52 3.15 16.88
N PHE A 69 16.55 2.30 17.26
CA PHE A 69 15.79 2.40 18.51
C PHE A 69 16.26 1.32 19.51
N SER A 70 17.50 1.43 19.97
CA SER A 70 18.01 0.70 21.14
C SER A 70 18.53 1.67 22.19
#